data_AF-A0ABD1V9S0-F1
#
_entry.id   AF-A0ABD1V9S0-F1
#
_cell.length_a   1.000
_cell.length_b   1.000
_cell.length_c   1.000
_cell.angle_alpha   90.00
_cell.angle_beta   90.00
_cell.angle_gamma   90.00
#
_symmetry.space_group_name_H-M   'P 1'
#
loop_
_entity.id
_entity.type
_entity.pdbx_description
1 polymer ?
#
loop_
_entity_poly.entity_id
_entity_poly.type
_entity_poly.pdbx_seq_one_letter_code
_entity_poly.pdbx_strand_id
1 'polypeptide(L)'
;MFVLVCLWFGISVPLVFVGSYLGFKKPAIEDPVKTNKIPRQIPEQAWYMKPIFSILIGGILPFGAVFIELFFILTSIWLNQFYYIFGFLFIVFVILLITCAEIVIVLCYFQLCSEDYRWWWRAYLTAGSSALYLFLYSVFYFFTKLEISKLVSGILYFGYMLIASFAFFALTGTIGFYACFWFVRKIYSSVKID
;
A
#
# COMPACT_ATOMS: atom_id res chain seq x y z
N MET A 1 4.78 -2.84 29.96
CA MET A 1 3.69 -3.78 29.57
C MET A 1 2.31 -3.26 29.93
N PHE A 2 2.07 -2.81 31.18
CA PHE A 2 0.77 -2.28 31.61
C PHE A 2 0.27 -1.06 30.78
N VAL A 3 1.18 -0.13 30.45
CA VAL A 3 0.86 1.04 29.59
C VAL A 3 0.36 0.64 28.20
N LEU A 4 0.92 -0.42 27.61
CA LEU A 4 0.47 -0.93 26.30
C LEU A 4 -0.94 -1.51 26.40
N VAL A 5 -1.25 -2.23 27.48
CA VAL A 5 -2.59 -2.75 27.74
C VAL A 5 -3.59 -1.62 27.92
N CYS A 6 -3.23 -0.58 28.68
CA CYS A 6 -4.06 0.61 28.86
C CYS A 6 -4.30 1.39 27.55
N LEU A 7 -3.28 1.54 26.69
CA LEU A 7 -3.45 2.17 25.38
C LEU A 7 -4.35 1.33 24.45
N TRP A 8 -4.19 0.01 24.48
CA TRP A 8 -5.00 -0.89 23.66
C TRP A 8 -6.48 -0.86 24.07
N PHE A 9 -6.78 -1.02 25.36
CA PHE A 9 -8.16 -0.97 25.84
C PHE A 9 -8.73 0.45 25.93
N GLY A 10 -7.91 1.44 26.27
CA GLY A 10 -8.36 2.83 26.48
C GLY A 10 -8.50 3.64 25.20
N ILE A 11 -7.76 3.30 24.14
CA ILE A 11 -7.81 4.02 22.86
C ILE A 11 -8.36 3.12 21.76
N SER A 12 -7.73 1.96 21.50
CA SER A 12 -8.09 1.14 20.33
C SER A 12 -9.53 0.62 20.41
N VAL A 13 -9.95 0.08 21.56
CA VAL A 13 -11.32 -0.46 21.72
C VAL A 13 -12.39 0.62 21.51
N PRO A 14 -12.35 1.79 22.19
CA PRO A 14 -13.29 2.87 21.91
C PRO A 14 -13.26 3.35 20.47
N LEU A 15 -12.08 3.49 19.85
CA LEU A 15 -11.96 3.93 18.46
C LEU A 15 -12.66 2.95 17.49
N VAL A 16 -12.51 1.65 17.72
CA VAL A 16 -13.17 0.60 16.93
C VAL A 16 -14.69 0.68 17.09
N PHE A 17 -15.20 0.88 18.31
CA PHE A 17 -16.63 1.06 18.55
C PHE A 17 -17.19 2.31 17.88
N VAL A 18 -16.48 3.45 17.99
CA VAL A 18 -16.86 4.70 17.32
C VAL A 18 -16.85 4.52 15.81
N GLY A 19 -15.79 3.93 15.25
CA GLY A 19 -15.67 3.65 13.82
C GLY A 19 -16.79 2.72 13.31
N SER A 20 -17.10 1.67 14.07
CA SER A 20 -18.19 0.74 13.76
C SER A 20 -19.55 1.44 13.80
N TYR A 21 -19.81 2.24 14.83
CA TYR A 21 -21.06 3.01 14.96
C TYR A 21 -21.27 3.99 13.80
N LEU A 22 -20.22 4.72 13.41
CA LEU A 22 -20.26 5.61 12.24
C LEU A 22 -20.43 4.83 10.94
N GLY A 23 -19.81 3.66 10.82
CA GLY A 23 -19.95 2.75 9.68
C GLY A 23 -21.39 2.27 9.50
N PHE A 24 -22.04 1.84 10.58
CA PHE A 24 -23.44 1.35 10.54
C PHE A 24 -24.46 2.45 10.20
N LYS A 25 -24.17 3.70 10.55
CA LYS A 25 -25.04 4.84 10.21
C LYS A 25 -24.86 5.35 8.79
N LYS A 26 -23.78 4.97 8.10
CA LYS A 26 -23.50 5.46 6.75
C LYS A 26 -24.40 4.74 5.74
N PRO A 27 -25.13 5.46 4.88
CA PRO A 27 -25.93 4.83 3.85
C PRO A 27 -25.06 4.03 2.87
N ALA A 28 -25.67 3.03 2.24
CA ALA A 28 -25.01 2.26 1.19
C ALA A 28 -24.47 3.19 0.11
N ILE A 29 -23.27 2.90 -0.36
CA ILE A 29 -22.64 3.70 -1.40
C ILE A 29 -23.37 3.42 -2.72
N GLU A 30 -24.00 4.45 -3.29
CA GLU A 30 -24.62 4.38 -4.61
C GLU A 30 -23.56 4.49 -5.72
N ASP A 31 -23.70 3.66 -6.75
CA ASP A 31 -22.85 3.71 -7.94
C ASP A 31 -23.14 4.97 -8.75
N PRO A 32 -22.10 5.66 -9.26
CA PRO A 32 -22.27 6.92 -9.99
C PRO A 32 -23.00 6.76 -11.33
N VAL A 33 -23.02 5.53 -11.88
CA VAL A 33 -23.61 5.21 -13.19
C VAL A 33 -24.26 3.83 -13.16
N LYS A 34 -25.32 3.64 -13.95
CA LYS A 34 -25.91 2.32 -14.18
C LYS A 34 -24.96 1.47 -15.02
N THR A 35 -24.63 0.27 -14.55
CA THR A 35 -23.78 -0.67 -15.26
C THR A 35 -24.60 -1.59 -16.17
N ASN A 36 -24.01 -2.00 -17.30
CA ASN A 36 -24.62 -2.99 -18.17
C ASN A 36 -24.54 -4.39 -17.54
N LYS A 37 -25.59 -5.21 -17.72
CA LYS A 37 -25.64 -6.58 -17.18
C LYS A 37 -24.63 -7.53 -17.86
N ILE A 38 -24.25 -7.24 -19.10
CA ILE A 38 -23.29 -8.04 -19.86
C ILE A 38 -21.95 -7.30 -19.85
N PRO A 39 -20.86 -7.93 -19.37
CA PRO A 39 -19.53 -7.33 -19.41
C PRO A 39 -19.08 -7.15 -20.85
N ARG A 40 -18.61 -5.94 -21.19
CA ARG A 40 -18.00 -5.66 -22.49
C ARG A 40 -16.70 -6.47 -22.63
N GLN A 41 -16.42 -6.96 -23.83
CA GLN A 41 -15.16 -7.62 -24.14
C GLN A 41 -14.00 -6.61 -24.06
N ILE A 42 -12.92 -7.00 -23.39
CA ILE A 42 -11.74 -6.16 -23.19
C ILE A 42 -10.82 -6.33 -24.41
N PRO A 43 -10.39 -5.24 -25.07
CA PRO A 43 -9.49 -5.33 -26.21
C PRO A 43 -8.09 -5.83 -25.78
N GLU A 44 -7.31 -6.32 -26.74
CA GLU A 44 -5.94 -6.74 -26.48
C GLU A 44 -5.09 -5.56 -25.96
N GLN A 45 -4.48 -5.77 -24.80
CA GLN A 45 -3.68 -4.76 -24.13
C GLN A 45 -2.24 -4.78 -24.64
N ALA A 46 -1.62 -3.60 -24.75
CA ALA A 46 -0.20 -3.49 -25.05
C ALA A 46 0.66 -4.23 -24.01
N TRP A 47 1.86 -4.67 -24.39
CA TRP A 47 2.72 -5.50 -23.55
C TRP A 47 3.06 -4.87 -22.18
N TYR A 48 3.26 -3.55 -22.15
CA TYR A 48 3.57 -2.79 -20.93
C TYR A 48 2.33 -2.53 -20.05
N MET A 49 1.13 -2.70 -20.60
CA MET A 49 -0.13 -2.61 -19.85
C MET A 49 -0.58 -3.97 -19.30
N LYS A 50 0.19 -5.04 -19.53
CA LYS A 50 -0.10 -6.33 -18.91
C LYS A 50 -0.06 -6.20 -17.37
N PRO A 51 -1.00 -6.85 -16.65
CA PRO A 51 -1.17 -6.63 -15.21
C PRO A 51 0.11 -6.81 -14.40
N ILE A 52 0.84 -7.90 -14.64
CA ILE A 52 2.06 -8.25 -13.88
C ILE A 52 3.14 -7.16 -14.05
N PHE A 53 3.38 -6.72 -15.28
CA PHE A 53 4.42 -5.74 -15.60
C PHE A 53 4.08 -4.37 -14.99
N SER A 54 2.84 -3.92 -15.17
CA SER A 54 2.35 -2.66 -14.62
C SER A 54 2.36 -2.65 -13.08
N ILE A 55 2.00 -3.77 -12.44
CA ILE A 55 2.00 -3.91 -10.98
C ILE A 55 3.43 -3.81 -10.42
N LEU A 56 4.38 -4.50 -11.04
CA LEU A 56 5.78 -4.48 -10.59
C LEU A 56 6.37 -3.09 -10.75
N ILE A 57 6.26 -2.49 -11.94
CA ILE A 57 6.83 -1.15 -12.19
C ILE A 57 6.20 -0.09 -11.28
N GLY A 58 4.89 -0.14 -11.06
CA GLY A 58 4.21 0.83 -10.20
C GLY A 58 4.72 0.82 -8.75
N GLY A 59 5.19 -0.33 -8.24
CA GLY A 59 5.70 -0.43 -6.88
C GLY A 59 7.10 0.14 -6.67
N ILE A 60 7.87 0.38 -7.74
CA ILE A 60 9.26 0.84 -7.67
C ILE A 60 9.31 2.28 -7.12
N LEU A 61 8.42 3.17 -7.57
CA LEU A 61 8.42 4.57 -7.15
C LEU A 61 8.10 4.74 -5.66
N PRO A 62 7.00 4.15 -5.12
CA PRO A 62 6.71 4.23 -3.69
C PRO A 62 7.81 3.62 -2.83
N PHE A 63 8.44 2.53 -3.28
CA PHE A 63 9.61 1.96 -2.60
C PHE A 63 10.81 2.92 -2.61
N GLY A 64 11.11 3.53 -3.75
CA GLY A 64 12.19 4.52 -3.89
C GLY A 64 12.02 5.71 -2.96
N ALA A 65 10.78 6.19 -2.78
CA ALA A 65 10.47 7.31 -1.89
C ALA A 65 10.81 7.04 -0.41
N VAL A 66 10.76 5.78 0.03
CA VAL A 66 11.03 5.37 1.43
C VAL A 66 12.36 4.65 1.60
N PHE A 67 13.12 4.46 0.53
CA PHE A 67 14.32 3.62 0.52
C PHE A 67 15.38 4.03 1.56
N ILE A 68 15.69 5.33 1.62
CA ILE A 68 16.69 5.86 2.55
C ILE A 68 16.22 5.70 4.00
N GLU A 69 14.94 5.93 4.26
CA GLU A 69 14.38 5.77 5.60
C GLU A 69 14.33 4.30 6.04
N LEU A 70 14.00 3.39 5.13
CA LEU A 70 14.08 1.96 5.41
C LEU A 70 15.48 1.54 5.85
N PHE A 71 16.53 2.08 5.24
CA PHE A 71 17.91 1.81 5.67
C PHE A 71 18.17 2.27 7.10
N PHE A 72 17.73 3.48 7.47
CA PHE A 72 17.90 4.00 8.82
C PHE A 72 17.08 3.23 9.84
N ILE A 73 15.84 2.86 9.51
CA ILE A 73 14.97 2.05 10.37
C ILE A 73 15.59 0.68 10.62
N LEU A 74 16.03 -0.02 9.58
CA LEU A 74 16.66 -1.33 9.72
C LEU A 74 17.93 -1.27 10.56
N THR A 75 18.77 -0.26 10.33
CA THR A 75 19.99 -0.02 11.12
C THR A 75 19.65 0.26 12.58
N SER A 76 18.60 1.03 12.85
CA SER A 76 18.20 1.36 14.21
C SER A 76 17.64 0.16 14.96
N ILE A 77 16.79 -0.65 14.31
CA ILE A 77 16.19 -1.85 14.89
C ILE A 77 17.23 -2.95 15.16
N TRP A 78 18.12 -3.21 14.20
CA TRP A 78 19.01 -4.37 14.25
C TRP A 78 20.40 -4.08 14.83
N LEU A 79 20.94 -2.87 14.64
CA LEU A 79 22.23 -2.43 15.20
C LEU A 79 22.05 -1.58 16.46
N ASN A 80 20.82 -1.50 16.98
CA ASN A 80 20.44 -0.83 18.23
C ASN A 80 20.90 0.65 18.28
N GLN A 81 20.94 1.31 17.12
CA GLN A 81 21.26 2.72 16.98
C GLN A 81 20.00 3.56 17.27
N PHE A 82 20.17 4.68 17.97
CA PHE A 82 19.03 5.56 18.27
C PHE A 82 18.60 6.34 17.02
N TYR A 83 17.35 6.15 16.60
CA TYR A 83 16.72 6.96 15.54
C TYR A 83 16.12 8.23 16.14
N TYR A 84 16.78 9.38 15.95
CA TYR A 84 16.35 10.66 16.53
C TYR A 84 15.41 11.50 15.64
N ILE A 85 15.18 11.09 14.39
CA ILE A 85 14.55 11.95 13.37
C ILE A 85 13.08 11.58 13.11
N PHE A 86 12.28 11.40 14.17
CA PHE A 86 10.85 11.04 14.05
C PHE A 86 10.02 12.03 13.22
N GLY A 87 10.36 13.32 13.24
CA GLY A 87 9.69 14.34 12.42
C GLY A 87 9.90 14.13 10.91
N PHE A 88 11.10 13.72 10.51
CA PHE A 88 11.40 13.42 9.11
C PHE A 88 10.71 12.14 8.64
N LEU A 89 10.68 11.12 9.51
CA LEU A 89 9.93 9.89 9.25
C LEU A 89 8.45 10.17 8.94
N PHE A 90 7.82 11.10 9.68
CA PHE A 90 6.43 11.49 9.41
C PHE A 90 6.27 12.15 8.04
N ILE A 91 7.20 13.02 7.64
CA ILE A 91 7.18 13.66 6.31
C ILE A 91 7.33 12.61 5.21
N VAL A 92 8.27 11.67 5.35
CA VAL A 92 8.48 10.57 4.40
C VAL A 92 7.26 9.66 4.33
N PHE A 93 6.59 9.41 5.47
CA PHE A 93 5.34 8.69 5.48
C PHE A 93 4.25 9.41 4.66
N VAL A 94 4.09 10.73 4.80
CA VAL A 94 3.15 11.51 3.98
C VAL A 94 3.51 11.44 2.49
N ILE A 95 4.79 11.54 2.14
CA ILE A 95 5.26 11.40 0.75
C ILE A 95 4.94 10.00 0.22
N LEU A 96 5.11 8.94 1.02
CA LEU A 96 4.70 7.58 0.66
C LEU A 96 3.20 7.52 0.34
N LEU A 97 2.34 8.10 1.19
CA LEU A 97 0.88 8.10 0.93
C LEU A 97 0.54 8.77 -0.40
N ILE A 98 1.15 9.93 -0.67
CA ILE A 98 0.92 10.71 -1.89
C ILE A 98 1.41 9.94 -3.12
N THR A 99 2.63 9.42 -3.08
CA THR A 99 3.23 8.67 -4.20
C THR A 99 2.48 7.37 -4.49
N CYS A 100 2.01 6.64 -3.46
CA CYS A 100 1.13 5.48 -3.63
C CYS A 100 -0.18 5.87 -4.32
N ALA A 101 -0.82 6.96 -3.90
CA ALA A 101 -2.06 7.43 -4.51
C ALA A 101 -1.85 7.88 -5.96
N GLU A 102 -0.82 8.67 -6.23
CA GLU A 102 -0.50 9.20 -7.55
C GLU A 102 -0.26 8.09 -8.58
N ILE A 103 0.63 7.15 -8.27
CA ILE A 103 1.00 6.09 -9.22
C ILE A 103 -0.20 5.19 -9.54
N VAL A 104 -0.99 4.85 -8.53
CA VAL A 104 -2.18 4.02 -8.74
C VAL A 104 -3.24 4.78 -9.55
N ILE A 105 -3.45 6.08 -9.32
CA ILE A 105 -4.37 6.90 -10.12
C ILE A 105 -3.92 6.97 -11.58
N VAL A 106 -2.64 7.24 -11.84
CA VAL A 106 -2.09 7.35 -13.21
C VAL A 106 -2.22 6.03 -13.96
N LEU A 107 -1.85 4.91 -13.33
CA LEU A 107 -1.96 3.59 -13.97
C LEU A 107 -3.42 3.16 -14.15
N CYS A 108 -4.30 3.47 -13.19
CA CYS A 108 -5.74 3.28 -13.26
C CYS A 108 -6.35 4.09 -14.43
N TYR A 109 -5.90 5.33 -14.65
CA TYR A 109 -6.32 6.16 -15.78
C TYR A 109 -5.92 5.54 -17.13
N PHE A 110 -4.64 5.18 -17.32
CA PHE A 110 -4.20 4.55 -18.58
C PHE A 110 -4.89 3.21 -18.84
N GLN A 111 -5.16 2.44 -17.78
CA GLN A 111 -5.92 1.20 -17.88
C GLN A 111 -7.35 1.46 -18.38
N LEU A 112 -8.03 2.47 -17.85
CA LEU A 112 -9.37 2.86 -18.28
C LEU A 112 -9.38 3.39 -19.73
N CYS A 113 -8.37 4.15 -20.14
CA CYS A 113 -8.19 4.57 -21.54
C CYS A 113 -8.00 3.39 -22.49
N SER A 114 -7.49 2.27 -22.00
CA SER A 114 -7.32 1.02 -22.75
C SER A 114 -8.57 0.12 -22.69
N GLU A 115 -9.70 0.65 -22.23
CA GLU A 115 -10.99 -0.04 -22.07
C GLU A 115 -10.99 -1.25 -21.12
N ASP A 116 -9.98 -1.41 -20.25
CA ASP A 116 -9.98 -2.46 -19.23
C ASP A 116 -10.58 -1.94 -17.92
N TYR A 117 -11.79 -2.41 -17.59
CA TYR A 117 -12.52 -1.99 -16.38
C TYR A 117 -12.08 -2.72 -15.10
N ARG A 118 -11.18 -3.72 -15.16
CA ARG A 118 -10.77 -4.55 -14.01
C ARG A 118 -9.70 -3.85 -13.17
N TRP A 119 -10.02 -2.68 -12.63
CA TRP A 119 -9.06 -1.84 -11.91
C TRP A 119 -8.90 -2.22 -10.43
N TRP A 120 -9.86 -2.90 -9.81
CA TRP A 120 -9.93 -3.08 -8.33
C TRP A 120 -8.69 -3.76 -7.74
N TRP A 121 -8.42 -5.01 -8.15
CA TRP A 121 -7.27 -5.76 -7.68
C TRP A 121 -5.94 -5.22 -8.22
N ARG A 122 -5.97 -4.66 -9.43
CA ARG A 122 -4.77 -4.08 -10.05
C ARG A 122 -4.32 -2.83 -9.29
N ALA A 123 -5.23 -1.96 -8.87
CA ALA A 123 -4.94 -0.78 -8.07
C ALA A 123 -4.32 -1.15 -6.72
N TYR A 124 -4.93 -2.12 -6.03
CA TYR A 124 -4.42 -2.61 -4.74
C TYR A 124 -3.01 -3.22 -4.89
N LEU A 125 -2.82 -4.12 -5.86
CA LEU A 125 -1.55 -4.81 -6.06
C LEU A 125 -0.43 -3.88 -6.56
N THR A 126 -0.77 -2.84 -7.34
CA THR A 126 0.22 -1.88 -7.87
C THR A 126 0.91 -1.07 -6.77
N ALA A 127 0.16 -0.53 -5.79
CA ALA A 127 0.79 0.12 -4.65
C ALA A 127 1.37 -0.92 -3.67
N GLY A 128 0.68 -2.05 -3.48
CA GLY A 128 1.11 -3.13 -2.59
C GLY A 128 2.46 -3.76 -2.98
N SER A 129 2.77 -3.87 -4.28
CA SER A 129 4.02 -4.47 -4.78
C SER A 129 5.29 -3.80 -4.26
N SER A 130 5.20 -2.55 -3.77
CA SER A 130 6.28 -1.88 -3.04
C SER A 130 6.80 -2.68 -1.82
N ALA A 131 5.95 -3.47 -1.19
CA ALA A 131 6.32 -4.38 -0.10
C ALA A 131 7.22 -5.53 -0.55
N LEU A 132 7.11 -5.98 -1.80
CA LEU A 132 7.98 -7.01 -2.34
C LEU A 132 9.40 -6.46 -2.47
N TYR A 133 9.56 -5.21 -2.90
CA TYR A 133 10.86 -4.53 -2.94
C TYR A 133 11.44 -4.32 -1.53
N LEU A 134 10.60 -3.99 -0.54
CA LEU A 134 11.00 -3.93 0.86
C LEU A 134 11.54 -5.28 1.35
N PHE A 135 10.82 -6.37 1.08
CA PHE A 135 11.25 -7.70 1.48
C PHE A 135 12.58 -8.10 0.81
N LEU A 136 12.71 -7.88 -0.51
CA LEU A 136 13.97 -8.12 -1.23
C LEU A 136 15.13 -7.29 -0.68
N TYR A 137 14.88 -6.03 -0.35
CA TYR A 137 15.88 -5.17 0.28
C TYR A 137 16.30 -5.69 1.65
N SER A 138 15.36 -6.22 2.44
CA SER A 138 15.68 -6.83 3.73
C SER A 138 16.55 -8.09 3.60
N VAL A 139 16.38 -8.87 2.53
CA VAL A 139 17.24 -10.01 2.21
C VAL A 139 18.65 -9.50 1.86
N PHE A 140 18.75 -8.48 1.00
CA PHE A 140 20.04 -7.87 0.67
C PHE A 140 20.76 -7.29 1.89
N TYR A 141 20.02 -6.62 2.78
CA TYR A 141 20.54 -6.06 4.03
C TYR A 141 21.11 -7.15 4.95
N PHE A 142 20.44 -8.31 5.02
CA PHE A 142 20.91 -9.46 5.80
C PHE A 142 22.30 -9.93 5.36
N PHE A 143 22.56 -10.04 4.06
CA PHE A 143 23.84 -10.54 3.57
C PHE A 143 24.97 -9.50 3.57
N THR A 144 24.65 -8.20 3.55
CA THR A 144 25.66 -7.14 3.38
C THR A 144 26.01 -6.39 4.66
N LYS A 145 25.09 -6.31 5.62
CA LYS A 145 25.23 -5.48 6.83
C LYS A 145 25.13 -6.28 8.13
N LEU A 146 24.47 -7.43 8.12
CA LEU A 146 24.24 -8.22 9.34
C LEU A 146 25.23 -9.38 9.45
N GLU A 147 26.06 -9.36 10.49
CA GLU A 147 26.96 -10.47 10.85
C GLU A 147 26.24 -11.54 11.70
N ILE A 148 25.06 -11.98 11.27
CA ILE A 148 24.27 -12.98 12.00
C ILE A 148 24.71 -14.39 11.56
N SER A 149 25.47 -15.07 12.41
CA SER A 149 25.95 -16.45 12.16
C SER A 149 24.98 -17.54 12.63
N LYS A 150 24.05 -17.22 13.55
CA LYS A 150 23.13 -18.20 14.14
C LYS A 150 21.86 -18.37 13.31
N LEU A 151 21.52 -19.62 12.99
CA LEU A 151 20.34 -19.99 12.20
C LEU A 151 19.03 -19.47 12.83
N VAL A 152 18.86 -19.63 14.15
CA VAL A 152 17.65 -19.18 14.87
C VAL A 152 17.44 -17.66 14.75
N SER A 153 18.51 -16.88 14.85
CA SER A 153 18.46 -15.43 14.67
C SER A 153 18.12 -15.04 13.23
N GLY A 154 18.59 -15.80 12.25
CA GLY A 154 18.20 -15.63 10.85
C GLY A 154 16.71 -15.88 10.61
N ILE A 155 16.15 -16.97 11.15
CA ILE A 155 14.70 -17.26 11.05
C ILE A 155 13.88 -16.14 11.70
N LEU A 156 14.27 -15.67 12.88
CA LEU A 156 13.59 -14.57 13.56
C LEU A 156 13.64 -13.28 12.73
N TYR A 157 14.80 -12.93 12.17
CA TYR A 157 14.96 -11.77 11.29
C TYR A 157 13.98 -11.83 10.11
N PHE A 158 14.00 -12.94 9.35
CA PHE A 158 13.11 -13.09 8.21
C PHE A 158 11.64 -13.12 8.60
N GLY A 159 11.30 -13.71 9.76
CA GLY A 159 9.94 -13.69 10.31
C GLY A 159 9.45 -12.27 10.59
N TYR A 160 10.25 -11.45 11.28
CA TYR A 160 9.90 -10.05 11.55
C TYR A 160 9.81 -9.22 10.26
N MET A 161 10.75 -9.41 9.32
CA MET A 161 10.73 -8.71 8.05
C MET A 161 9.55 -9.10 7.17
N LEU A 162 9.11 -10.36 7.23
CA LEU A 162 7.91 -10.82 6.53
C LEU A 162 6.64 -10.16 7.10
N ILE A 163 6.51 -10.10 8.43
CA ILE A 163 5.39 -9.43 9.09
C ILE A 163 5.38 -7.93 8.76
N ALA A 164 6.54 -7.27 8.82
CA ALA A 164 6.67 -5.86 8.47
C ALA A 164 6.32 -5.60 7.00
N SER A 165 6.80 -6.44 6.08
CA SER A 165 6.48 -6.34 4.65
C SER A 165 4.98 -6.56 4.40
N PHE A 166 4.36 -7.52 5.08
CA PHE A 166 2.92 -7.76 4.96
C PHE A 166 2.08 -6.58 5.49
N ALA A 167 2.48 -5.98 6.62
CA ALA A 167 1.84 -4.77 7.13
C ALA A 167 1.98 -3.60 6.14
N PHE A 168 3.17 -3.43 5.55
CA PHE A 168 3.42 -2.44 4.53
C PHE A 168 2.56 -2.67 3.27
N PHE A 169 2.45 -3.92 2.81
CA PHE A 169 1.61 -4.33 1.69
C PHE A 169 0.14 -3.97 1.91
N ALA A 170 -0.39 -4.28 3.10
CA ALA A 170 -1.76 -3.95 3.47
C ALA A 170 -2.00 -2.44 3.52
N LEU A 171 -1.04 -1.69 4.09
CA LEU A 171 -1.12 -0.23 4.16
C LEU A 171 -1.09 0.40 2.76
N THR A 172 -0.04 0.18 1.97
CA THR A 172 0.11 0.80 0.65
C THR A 172 -0.98 0.35 -0.32
N GLY A 173 -1.36 -0.93 -0.28
CA GLY A 173 -2.44 -1.47 -1.10
C GLY A 173 -3.80 -0.85 -0.80
N THR A 174 -4.16 -0.68 0.49
CA THR A 174 -5.43 -0.04 0.86
C THR A 174 -5.49 1.43 0.44
N ILE A 175 -4.41 2.17 0.62
CA ILE A 175 -4.31 3.57 0.18
C ILE A 175 -4.51 3.68 -1.33
N GLY A 176 -3.79 2.84 -2.10
CA GLY A 176 -3.92 2.79 -3.56
C GLY A 176 -5.34 2.47 -4.01
N PHE A 177 -5.99 1.48 -3.37
CA PHE A 177 -7.36 1.11 -3.67
C PHE A 177 -8.35 2.26 -3.41
N TYR A 178 -8.28 2.91 -2.24
CA TYR A 178 -9.18 4.02 -1.92
C TYR A 178 -8.95 5.23 -2.82
N ALA A 179 -7.70 5.51 -3.21
CA ALA A 179 -7.36 6.58 -4.14
C ALA A 179 -7.98 6.36 -5.54
N CYS A 180 -7.77 5.18 -6.15
CA CYS A 180 -8.37 4.87 -7.46
C CYS A 180 -9.90 4.71 -7.36
N PHE A 181 -10.46 4.20 -6.25
CA PHE A 181 -11.92 4.17 -6.05
C PHE A 181 -12.53 5.58 -6.04
N TRP A 182 -11.93 6.52 -5.30
CA TRP A 182 -12.39 7.91 -5.29
C TRP A 182 -12.25 8.57 -6.66
N PHE A 183 -11.12 8.37 -7.33
CA PHE A 183 -10.84 8.89 -8.67
C PHE A 183 -11.83 8.38 -9.72
N VAL A 184 -12.04 7.07 -9.80
CA VAL A 184 -12.97 6.41 -10.73
C VAL A 184 -14.37 7.00 -10.57
N ARG A 185 -14.86 7.11 -9.33
CA ARG A 185 -16.18 7.69 -9.07
C ARG A 185 -16.26 9.16 -9.47
N LYS A 186 -15.20 9.92 -9.24
CA LYS A 186 -15.15 11.33 -9.63
C LYS A 186 -15.25 11.50 -11.15
N ILE A 187 -14.51 10.69 -11.92
CA ILE A 187 -14.58 10.69 -13.38
C ILE A 187 -15.99 10.31 -13.84
N TYR A 188 -16.51 9.15 -13.41
CA TYR A 188 -17.82 8.67 -13.88
C TYR A 188 -18.98 9.58 -13.45
N SER A 189 -18.88 10.28 -12.31
CA SER A 189 -19.88 11.28 -11.91
C SER A 189 -19.85 12.56 -12.75
N SER A 190 -18.72 12.85 -13.41
CA SER A 190 -18.54 14.07 -14.22
C SER A 190 -18.90 13.85 -15.69
N VAL A 191 -18.98 12.58 -16.13
CA VAL A 191 -19.44 12.24 -17.48
C VAL A 191 -20.95 12.48 -17.54
N LYS A 192 -21.36 13.56 -18.19
CA LYS A 192 -22.76 13.80 -18.55
C LYS A 192 -23.14 12.78 -19.61
N ILE A 193 -24.05 11.89 -19.25
CA ILE A 193 -24.73 11.01 -20.21
C ILE A 193 -25.93 11.84 -20.71
N ASP A 194 -25.73 12.61 -21.77
CA ASP A 194 -26.82 13.08 -22.63
C ASP A 194 -27.27 11.94 -23.57
#